data_AF-A0A2N3I0W6-F1
#
_entry.id   AF-A0A2N3I0W6-F1
#
_cell.length_a   1.000
_cell.length_b   1.000
_cell.length_c   1.000
_cell.angle_alpha   90.00
_cell.angle_beta   90.00
_cell.angle_gamma   90.00
#
_symmetry.space_group_name_H-M   'P 1'
#
loop_
_entity.id
_entity.type
_entity.pdbx_description
1 polymer ?
#
loop_
_entity_poly.entity_id
_entity_poly.type
_entity_poly.pdbx_seq_one_letter_code
_entity_poly.pdbx_strand_id
1 'polypeptide(L)'
;MCAVEKDKNTKDISVLYVGYSPDKPLPKEMPVRDEDKTEYIERLKVRMGSYETLLKKHFNHVKTIDGSDYNEALSDDYDVTIFDGMPTAIKEEKRVYNDNNELIEWEFPEYLSKDYDRATITIGICSPQIGQSLGLKNDWLCLCLEFDAHHIRVEHDIFNTPFKVDLTFESKDTPNYIYHYPSGKNVPKQIPMWRVLAPSYNNSALIPGMVSRGNGYEDSPDTEYISSGVCVKDVGAVALGRHANFFHWGFNGAADDFTEEAQLVFINSIVYINQFNGQKPIARKYNDRIQIREVSIAYSLRDVSEESYKKSVQEYERYNAKEIQRRAELIAKQKKGDKLTAPQKFFLTKNKGVLPTLEEYLKNKMGDDFTIFGTDMEAYRKFLLENKAYYYCHGSILNYKFELDKDAQQLGIANNDLKILEESIALLNNTDKKEVAQRILLRYTEQHFTTQKEWENWFQSNKEKLFFTESGGYKWLVNTIK
;
A
#
# COMPACT_ATOMS: atom_id res chain seq x y z
N MET A 1 -1.28 19.48 37.88
CA MET A 1 -2.37 18.91 37.07
C MET A 1 -3.33 20.04 36.73
N CYS A 2 -3.20 20.63 35.55
CA CYS A 2 -4.26 21.48 35.01
C CYS A 2 -5.39 20.55 34.54
N ALA A 3 -6.62 20.79 34.97
CA ALA A 3 -7.76 20.03 34.49
C ALA A 3 -7.90 20.28 32.98
N VAL A 4 -7.85 19.22 32.17
CA VAL A 4 -8.18 19.31 30.75
C VAL A 4 -9.68 19.64 30.66
N GLU A 5 -10.01 20.76 30.05
CA GLU A 5 -11.40 21.18 29.87
C GLU A 5 -12.08 20.22 28.88
N LYS A 6 -13.06 19.44 29.37
CA LYS A 6 -13.80 18.47 28.56
C LYS A 6 -14.78 19.17 27.61
N ASP A 7 -14.88 18.67 26.39
CA ASP A 7 -15.88 19.16 25.44
C ASP A 7 -17.30 18.77 25.88
N LYS A 8 -18.31 19.60 25.59
CA LYS A 8 -19.73 19.33 25.92
C LYS A 8 -20.31 18.14 25.15
N ASN A 9 -19.58 17.64 24.14
CA ASN A 9 -19.94 16.53 23.26
C ASN A 9 -19.05 15.29 23.45
N THR A 10 -18.54 15.05 24.68
CA THR A 10 -17.77 13.84 24.98
C THR A 10 -18.54 12.57 24.57
N LYS A 11 -17.81 11.63 23.94
CA LYS A 11 -18.37 10.38 23.44
C LYS A 11 -18.14 9.26 24.43
N ASP A 12 -19.14 8.40 24.56
CA ASP A 12 -19.05 7.15 25.32
C ASP A 12 -18.42 6.07 24.43
N ILE A 13 -17.15 6.27 24.13
CA ILE A 13 -16.27 5.34 23.42
C ILE A 13 -14.99 5.25 24.24
N SER A 14 -14.56 4.02 24.50
CA SER A 14 -13.32 3.71 25.17
C SER A 14 -12.19 3.51 24.17
N VAL A 15 -11.05 4.18 24.40
CA VAL A 15 -9.92 4.22 23.47
C VAL A 15 -8.65 3.71 24.14
N LEU A 16 -8.04 2.70 23.53
CA LEU A 16 -6.69 2.25 23.85
C LEU A 16 -5.71 2.83 22.83
N TYR A 17 -4.83 3.72 23.28
CA TYR A 17 -3.75 4.24 22.46
C TYR A 17 -2.44 3.50 22.79
N VAL A 18 -1.85 2.90 21.76
CA VAL A 18 -0.61 2.12 21.81
C VAL A 18 0.48 2.91 21.10
N GLY A 19 1.43 3.44 21.86
CA GLY A 19 2.49 4.31 21.35
C GLY A 19 3.86 4.00 21.95
N TYR A 20 4.78 4.97 21.93
CA TYR A 20 6.03 4.91 22.68
C TYR A 20 5.89 5.65 24.02
N SER A 21 6.25 4.98 25.11
CA SER A 21 6.37 5.59 26.43
C SER A 21 7.81 6.09 26.68
N PRO A 22 8.00 7.34 27.15
CA PRO A 22 9.33 7.85 27.46
C PRO A 22 10.05 7.11 28.60
N ASP A 23 9.31 6.32 29.39
CA ASP A 23 9.88 5.48 30.46
C ASP A 23 10.51 4.18 29.93
N LYS A 24 10.32 3.88 28.63
CA LYS A 24 10.84 2.68 27.97
C LYS A 24 12.16 2.96 27.25
N PRO A 25 13.03 1.94 27.10
CA PRO A 25 14.22 2.08 26.28
C PRO A 25 13.88 2.56 24.88
N LEU A 26 14.70 3.47 24.34
CA LEU A 26 14.53 3.95 22.98
C LEU A 26 14.55 2.78 21.98
N PRO A 27 13.78 2.87 20.88
CA PRO A 27 13.86 1.89 19.79
C PRO A 27 15.30 1.73 19.30
N LYS A 28 15.72 0.48 19.06
CA LYS A 28 17.08 0.17 18.57
C LYS A 28 17.37 0.83 17.22
N GLU A 29 16.36 0.87 16.36
CA GLU A 29 16.42 1.49 15.05
C GLU A 29 15.49 2.70 15.02
N MET A 30 16.00 3.83 14.53
CA MET A 30 15.24 5.06 14.35
C MET A 30 15.23 5.41 12.87
N PRO A 31 14.06 5.71 12.28
CA PRO A 31 13.91 5.96 10.85
C PRO A 31 14.29 7.40 10.46
N VAL A 32 15.35 7.93 11.07
CA VAL A 32 15.85 9.30 10.84
C VAL A 32 17.37 9.28 10.67
N ARG A 33 17.90 10.31 10.01
CA ARG A 33 19.35 10.48 9.83
C ARG A 33 20.01 10.78 11.18
N ASP A 34 21.29 10.43 11.32
CA ASP A 34 22.03 10.63 12.57
C ASP A 34 21.98 12.08 13.08
N GLU A 35 22.02 13.06 12.17
CA GLU A 35 21.93 14.49 12.48
C GLU A 35 20.56 14.93 13.03
N ASP A 36 19.49 14.22 12.68
CA ASP A 36 18.12 14.52 13.11
C ASP A 36 17.68 13.71 14.35
N LYS A 37 18.51 12.75 14.82
CA LYS A 37 18.14 11.82 15.91
C LYS A 37 17.76 12.51 17.22
N THR A 38 18.47 13.56 17.62
CA THR A 38 18.21 14.24 18.89
C THR A 38 16.82 14.89 18.88
N GLU A 39 16.48 15.60 17.81
CA GLU A 39 15.17 16.24 17.66
C GLU A 39 14.06 15.19 17.56
N TYR A 40 14.29 14.11 16.81
CA TYR A 40 13.36 12.99 16.74
C TYR A 40 13.07 12.39 18.12
N ILE A 41 14.09 12.16 18.95
CA ILE A 41 13.92 11.61 20.30
C ILE A 41 13.08 12.54 21.19
N GLU A 42 13.34 13.85 21.14
CA GLU A 42 12.56 14.82 21.94
C GLU A 42 11.08 14.84 21.51
N ARG A 43 10.80 14.76 20.20
CA ARG A 43 9.43 14.64 19.69
C ARG A 43 8.78 13.32 20.11
N LEU A 44 9.51 12.22 20.03
CA LEU A 44 9.02 10.89 20.37
C LEU A 44 8.58 10.83 21.85
N LYS A 45 9.33 11.47 22.77
CA LYS A 45 9.00 11.51 24.20
C LYS A 45 7.68 12.21 24.53
N VAL A 46 7.29 13.22 23.75
CA VAL A 46 6.06 14.00 23.99
C VAL A 46 4.86 13.50 23.18
N ARG A 47 5.09 12.71 22.14
CA ARG A 47 4.07 12.26 21.18
C ARG A 47 2.89 11.56 21.85
N MET A 48 3.13 10.53 22.68
CA MET A 48 2.05 9.81 23.36
C MET A 48 1.23 10.74 24.27
N GLY A 49 1.88 11.67 24.98
CA GLY A 49 1.21 12.63 25.84
C GLY A 49 0.32 13.62 25.08
N SER A 50 0.73 14.02 23.86
CA SER A 50 -0.10 14.88 22.99
C SER A 50 -1.40 14.16 22.58
N TYR A 51 -1.32 12.89 22.17
CA TYR A 51 -2.50 12.08 21.84
C TYR A 51 -3.38 11.85 23.06
N GLU A 52 -2.79 11.53 24.22
CA GLU A 52 -3.55 11.37 25.46
C GLU A 52 -4.37 12.62 25.79
N THR A 53 -3.77 13.80 25.63
CA THR A 53 -4.40 15.09 25.88
C THR A 53 -5.56 15.34 24.92
N LEU A 54 -5.33 15.15 23.61
CA LEU A 54 -6.37 15.28 22.58
C LEU A 54 -7.53 14.31 22.83
N LEU A 55 -7.23 13.03 23.07
CA LEU A 55 -8.25 11.99 23.25
C LEU A 55 -9.08 12.23 24.52
N LYS A 56 -8.47 12.59 25.65
CA LYS A 56 -9.19 12.84 26.92
C LYS A 56 -10.13 14.06 26.87
N LYS A 57 -9.93 14.96 25.91
CA LYS A 57 -10.85 16.08 25.65
C LYS A 57 -12.18 15.60 25.07
N HIS A 58 -12.18 14.50 24.31
CA HIS A 58 -13.32 14.03 23.52
C HIS A 58 -13.89 12.67 23.97
N PHE A 59 -13.13 11.86 24.72
CA PHE A 59 -13.54 10.52 25.17
C PHE A 59 -13.41 10.37 26.69
N ASN A 60 -14.36 9.68 27.31
CA ASN A 60 -14.40 9.51 28.76
C ASN A 60 -13.44 8.43 29.29
N HIS A 61 -13.11 7.45 28.45
CA HIS A 61 -12.29 6.31 28.82
C HIS A 61 -11.11 6.22 27.86
N VAL A 62 -9.95 6.74 28.29
CA VAL A 62 -8.72 6.72 27.48
C VAL A 62 -7.60 6.07 28.29
N LYS A 63 -6.96 5.07 27.70
CA LYS A 63 -5.75 4.46 28.22
C LYS A 63 -4.63 4.60 27.20
N THR A 64 -3.45 5.01 27.66
CA THR A 64 -2.21 4.96 26.91
C THR A 64 -1.32 3.84 27.45
N ILE A 65 -0.65 3.12 26.55
CA ILE A 65 0.38 2.13 26.88
C ILE A 65 1.54 2.20 25.88
N ASP A 66 2.69 1.68 26.30
CA ASP A 66 3.77 1.41 25.36
C ASP A 66 3.45 0.19 24.49
N GLY A 67 3.89 0.20 23.23
CA GLY A 67 3.76 -0.93 22.31
C GLY A 67 4.31 -2.23 22.90
N SER A 68 5.43 -2.22 23.62
CA SER A 68 6.01 -3.43 24.23
C SER A 68 5.08 -4.10 25.24
N ASP A 69 4.18 -3.33 25.84
CA ASP A 69 3.25 -3.79 26.88
C ASP A 69 1.90 -4.21 26.30
N TYR A 70 1.68 -3.99 25.00
CA TYR A 70 0.47 -4.42 24.33
C TYR A 70 0.44 -5.94 24.17
N ASN A 71 -0.74 -6.52 24.39
CA ASN A 71 -1.13 -7.83 23.89
C ASN A 71 -2.58 -7.75 23.39
N GLU A 72 -2.94 -8.67 22.51
CA GLU A 72 -4.21 -8.62 21.77
C GLU A 72 -5.45 -8.51 22.66
N ALA A 73 -5.49 -9.24 23.77
CA ALA A 73 -6.62 -9.27 24.70
C ALA A 73 -6.91 -7.91 25.35
N LEU A 74 -5.93 -7.01 25.40
CA LEU A 74 -6.20 -5.64 25.89
C LEU A 74 -7.20 -4.91 25.00
N SER A 75 -7.26 -5.21 23.70
CA SER A 75 -8.25 -4.59 22.81
C SER A 75 -9.69 -5.05 23.09
N ASP A 76 -9.91 -6.11 23.88
CA ASP A 76 -11.26 -6.57 24.23
C ASP A 76 -11.94 -5.66 25.26
N ASP A 77 -11.14 -4.92 26.05
CA ASP A 77 -11.61 -3.99 27.08
C ASP A 77 -11.88 -2.56 26.55
N TYR A 78 -11.65 -2.31 25.25
CA TYR A 78 -11.81 -1.01 24.62
C TYR A 78 -12.58 -1.10 23.30
N ASP A 79 -13.32 -0.05 22.96
CA ASP A 79 -14.09 0.02 21.72
C ASP A 79 -13.18 0.22 20.50
N VAL A 80 -12.12 1.02 20.64
CA VAL A 80 -11.16 1.30 19.57
C VAL A 80 -9.72 1.24 20.07
N THR A 81 -8.87 0.53 19.33
CA THR A 81 -7.41 0.52 19.53
C THR A 81 -6.71 1.38 18.47
N ILE A 82 -5.78 2.24 18.89
CA ILE A 82 -4.97 3.08 18.01
C ILE A 82 -3.51 2.64 18.11
N PHE A 83 -2.94 2.18 17.00
CA PHE A 83 -1.52 1.85 16.91
C PHE A 83 -0.73 2.99 16.28
N ASP A 84 0.08 3.63 17.12
CA ASP A 84 1.10 4.62 16.78
C ASP A 84 2.52 4.14 17.20
N GLY A 85 2.58 2.98 17.85
CA GLY A 85 3.79 2.24 18.18
C GLY A 85 3.58 0.75 17.90
N MET A 86 4.70 0.04 17.70
CA MET A 86 4.66 -1.38 17.35
C MET A 86 4.52 -2.26 18.58
N PRO A 87 3.56 -3.21 18.59
CA PRO A 87 3.51 -4.23 19.63
C PRO A 87 4.66 -5.23 19.49
N THR A 88 4.90 -6.03 20.53
CA THR A 88 5.81 -7.19 20.42
C THR A 88 5.23 -8.20 19.43
N ALA A 89 6.05 -8.71 18.51
CA ALA A 89 5.60 -9.71 17.55
C ALA A 89 5.19 -11.01 18.26
N ILE A 90 4.03 -11.56 17.90
CA ILE A 90 3.60 -12.91 18.32
C ILE A 90 4.37 -13.99 17.56
N LYS A 91 4.86 -13.64 16.36
CA LYS A 91 5.74 -14.45 15.53
C LYS A 91 6.75 -13.54 14.84
N GLU A 92 8.03 -13.85 15.01
CA GLU A 92 9.13 -13.08 14.42
C GLU A 92 9.22 -13.28 12.90
N GLU A 93 9.87 -12.32 12.24
CA GLU A 93 10.19 -12.42 10.82
C GLU A 93 11.04 -13.67 10.53
N LYS A 94 10.72 -14.38 9.45
CA LYS A 94 11.52 -15.50 8.96
C LYS A 94 12.00 -15.20 7.54
N ARG A 95 13.31 -15.25 7.35
CA ARG A 95 13.96 -15.16 6.03
C ARG A 95 14.84 -16.38 5.81
N VAL A 96 14.62 -17.08 4.71
CA VAL A 96 15.43 -18.24 4.32
C VAL A 96 16.21 -17.90 3.05
N TYR A 97 17.51 -18.11 3.11
CA TYR A 97 18.44 -17.90 2.01
C TYR A 97 18.96 -19.23 1.49
N ASN A 98 19.17 -19.34 0.18
CA ASN A 98 19.85 -20.49 -0.41
C ASN A 98 21.39 -20.38 -0.29
N ASP A 99 22.12 -21.37 -0.78
CA ASP A 99 23.60 -21.41 -0.75
C ASP A 99 24.26 -20.25 -1.52
N ASN A 100 23.53 -19.59 -2.43
CA ASN A 100 23.97 -18.41 -3.17
C ASN A 100 23.66 -17.09 -2.43
N ASN A 101 23.18 -17.16 -1.19
CA ASN A 101 22.73 -16.02 -0.39
C ASN A 101 21.54 -15.25 -1.04
N GLU A 102 20.73 -15.95 -1.83
CA GLU A 102 19.50 -15.42 -2.43
C GLU A 102 18.32 -15.73 -1.50
N LEU A 103 17.47 -14.74 -1.25
CA LEU A 103 16.26 -14.91 -0.44
C LEU A 103 15.25 -15.78 -1.21
N ILE A 104 14.92 -16.95 -0.68
CA ILE A 104 13.99 -17.92 -1.30
C ILE A 104 12.65 -18.02 -0.56
N GLU A 105 12.62 -17.64 0.71
CA GLU A 105 11.41 -17.63 1.53
C GLU A 105 11.41 -16.41 2.43
N TRP A 106 10.25 -15.75 2.53
CA TRP A 106 10.07 -14.60 3.40
C TRP A 106 8.67 -14.66 4.03
N GLU A 107 8.64 -14.85 5.35
CA GLU A 107 7.44 -14.71 6.16
C GLU A 107 7.58 -13.42 6.98
N PHE A 108 6.58 -12.55 6.89
CA PHE A 108 6.51 -11.32 7.69
C PHE A 108 6.27 -11.63 9.17
N PRO A 109 6.73 -10.76 10.07
CA PRO A 109 6.33 -10.85 11.47
C PRO A 109 4.80 -10.72 11.60
N GLU A 110 4.24 -11.42 12.58
CA GLU A 110 2.83 -11.33 12.96
C GLU A 110 2.75 -10.58 14.29
N TYR A 111 1.87 -9.58 14.36
CA TYR A 111 1.66 -8.74 15.56
C TYR A 111 0.28 -8.93 16.18
N LEU A 112 -0.68 -9.36 15.37
CA LEU A 112 -2.05 -9.68 15.75
C LEU A 112 -2.40 -11.04 15.13
N SER A 113 -3.30 -11.75 15.79
CA SER A 113 -3.85 -13.00 15.29
C SER A 113 -4.67 -12.77 14.02
N LYS A 114 -4.79 -13.80 13.18
CA LYS A 114 -5.60 -13.75 11.96
C LYS A 114 -7.09 -13.52 12.23
N ASP A 115 -7.51 -13.79 13.46
CA ASP A 115 -8.88 -13.66 13.95
C ASP A 115 -9.18 -12.32 14.62
N TYR A 116 -8.19 -11.43 14.73
CA TYR A 116 -8.39 -10.10 15.26
C TYR A 116 -9.46 -9.32 14.47
N ASP A 117 -10.43 -8.79 15.20
CA ASP A 117 -11.62 -8.14 14.63
C ASP A 117 -12.03 -6.86 15.39
N ARG A 118 -11.19 -6.36 16.30
CA ARG A 118 -11.48 -5.12 17.05
C ARG A 118 -11.29 -3.88 16.18
N ALA A 119 -12.14 -2.86 16.34
CA ALA A 119 -12.02 -1.61 15.58
C ALA A 119 -10.66 -0.93 15.85
N THR A 120 -9.95 -0.58 14.78
CA THR A 120 -8.54 -0.20 14.86
C THR A 120 -8.20 0.97 13.95
N ILE A 121 -7.43 1.94 14.49
CA ILE A 121 -6.71 2.93 13.69
C ILE A 121 -5.22 2.57 13.71
N THR A 122 -4.58 2.61 12.55
CA THR A 122 -3.13 2.53 12.42
C THR A 122 -2.59 3.85 11.89
N ILE A 123 -1.52 4.37 12.53
CA ILE A 123 -0.89 5.64 12.16
C ILE A 123 0.39 5.36 11.38
N GLY A 124 0.50 5.97 10.19
CA GLY A 124 1.69 5.93 9.36
C GLY A 124 2.20 4.50 9.14
N ILE A 125 3.46 4.26 9.55
CA ILE A 125 4.19 3.02 9.32
C ILE A 125 3.58 1.79 10.01
N CYS A 126 2.82 1.97 11.09
CA CYS A 126 2.16 0.87 11.79
C CYS A 126 1.17 0.12 10.86
N SER A 127 0.58 0.84 9.89
CA SER A 127 -0.44 0.28 8.99
C SER A 127 0.06 -0.92 8.19
N PRO A 128 1.13 -0.82 7.37
CA PRO A 128 1.66 -1.98 6.68
C PRO A 128 2.33 -2.99 7.61
N GLN A 129 2.99 -2.54 8.70
CA GLN A 129 3.73 -3.46 9.56
C GLN A 129 2.80 -4.41 10.32
N ILE A 130 1.68 -3.91 10.85
CA ILE A 130 0.66 -4.72 11.52
C ILE A 130 -0.23 -5.42 10.50
N GLY A 131 -0.57 -4.74 9.40
CA GLY A 131 -1.53 -5.22 8.42
C GLY A 131 -1.06 -6.32 7.49
N GLN A 132 0.24 -6.46 7.25
CA GLN A 132 0.77 -7.38 6.23
C GLN A 132 0.41 -8.84 6.51
N SER A 133 0.57 -9.31 7.75
CA SER A 133 0.23 -10.70 8.13
C SER A 133 -1.28 -10.99 8.10
N LEU A 134 -2.09 -9.94 8.20
CA LEU A 134 -3.56 -10.01 8.11
C LEU A 134 -4.04 -9.90 6.66
N GLY A 135 -3.16 -9.58 5.71
CA GLY A 135 -3.53 -9.31 4.32
C GLY A 135 -4.35 -8.02 4.18
N LEU A 136 -4.06 -6.99 4.96
CA LEU A 136 -4.71 -5.70 4.78
C LEU A 136 -4.25 -5.03 3.47
N LYS A 137 -5.17 -4.34 2.80
CA LYS A 137 -4.83 -3.47 1.66
C LYS A 137 -4.15 -2.15 2.07
N ASN A 138 -4.12 -1.85 3.38
CA ASN A 138 -3.35 -0.75 3.99
C ASN A 138 -1.85 -1.10 4.01
N ASP A 139 -1.31 -1.30 2.82
CA ASP A 139 0.00 -1.89 2.57
C ASP A 139 1.11 -0.84 2.40
N TRP A 140 2.34 -1.32 2.20
CA TRP A 140 3.51 -0.47 2.02
C TRP A 140 3.65 -0.04 0.55
N LEU A 141 2.99 1.04 0.13
CA LEU A 141 3.39 1.67 -1.12
C LEU A 141 4.65 2.51 -0.90
N CYS A 142 4.62 3.43 0.06
CA CYS A 142 5.76 4.31 0.32
C CYS A 142 5.65 5.12 1.62
N LEU A 143 6.77 5.25 2.33
CA LEU A 143 6.95 6.20 3.42
C LEU A 143 7.43 7.55 2.84
N CYS A 144 6.49 8.34 2.30
CA CYS A 144 6.80 9.61 1.63
C CYS A 144 5.66 10.64 1.67
N LEU A 145 4.63 10.39 2.48
CA LEU A 145 3.51 11.32 2.63
C LEU A 145 3.98 12.57 3.38
N GLU A 146 3.66 13.72 2.82
CA GLU A 146 3.94 15.02 3.42
C GLU A 146 2.73 15.52 4.23
N PHE A 147 2.46 16.83 4.21
CA PHE A 147 1.58 17.49 5.17
C PHE A 147 0.16 17.77 4.66
N ASP A 148 -0.04 17.66 3.36
CA ASP A 148 -1.24 18.10 2.67
C ASP A 148 -1.98 16.91 2.05
N ALA A 149 -3.29 16.82 2.28
CA ALA A 149 -4.18 15.86 1.64
C ALA A 149 -4.77 16.45 0.35
N HIS A 150 -5.06 15.59 -0.62
CA HIS A 150 -5.72 15.98 -1.87
C HIS A 150 -6.58 14.82 -2.41
N HIS A 151 -7.42 15.09 -3.42
CA HIS A 151 -8.34 14.08 -3.97
C HIS A 151 -9.20 13.44 -2.85
N ILE A 152 -9.83 14.32 -2.06
CA ILE A 152 -10.57 13.98 -0.83
C ILE A 152 -12.05 13.77 -1.13
N ARG A 153 -12.65 12.72 -0.58
CA ARG A 153 -14.10 12.50 -0.53
C ARG A 153 -14.70 13.28 0.65
N VAL A 154 -14.96 14.56 0.45
CA VAL A 154 -15.41 15.49 1.51
C VAL A 154 -16.79 15.15 2.10
N GLU A 155 -17.57 14.35 1.37
CA GLU A 155 -18.85 13.79 1.81
C GLU A 155 -18.70 12.64 2.81
N HIS A 156 -17.50 12.09 2.98
CA HIS A 156 -17.26 10.98 3.90
C HIS A 156 -17.53 11.36 5.35
N ASP A 157 -18.01 10.41 6.15
CA ASP A 157 -18.46 10.63 7.53
C ASP A 157 -17.39 11.27 8.42
N ILE A 158 -16.11 10.94 8.23
CA ILE A 158 -15.01 11.51 9.03
C ILE A 158 -14.88 13.03 8.92
N PHE A 159 -15.43 13.65 7.89
CA PHE A 159 -15.43 15.12 7.73
C PHE A 159 -16.72 15.77 8.24
N ASN A 160 -17.74 14.96 8.54
CA ASN A 160 -19.10 15.44 8.75
C ASN A 160 -19.68 15.04 10.11
N THR A 161 -19.22 13.95 10.71
CA THR A 161 -19.80 13.39 11.93
C THR A 161 -18.73 12.75 12.84
N PRO A 162 -18.90 12.83 14.16
CA PRO A 162 -19.89 13.63 14.88
C PRO A 162 -19.63 15.14 14.84
N PHE A 163 -18.40 15.57 14.52
CA PHE A 163 -18.07 16.98 14.35
C PHE A 163 -18.09 17.33 12.88
N LYS A 164 -18.92 18.29 12.47
CA LYS A 164 -18.85 18.84 11.13
C LYS A 164 -17.56 19.66 11.01
N VAL A 165 -16.68 19.28 10.09
CA VAL A 165 -15.43 19.98 9.80
C VAL A 165 -15.55 20.64 8.43
N ASP A 166 -15.41 21.96 8.40
CA ASP A 166 -15.35 22.74 7.16
C ASP A 166 -13.89 22.86 6.74
N LEU A 167 -13.45 21.97 5.85
CA LEU A 167 -12.05 21.90 5.43
C LEU A 167 -11.61 23.16 4.70
N THR A 168 -10.49 23.74 5.14
CA THR A 168 -9.85 24.86 4.45
C THR A 168 -8.96 24.35 3.32
N PHE A 169 -9.41 24.55 2.07
CA PHE A 169 -8.64 24.18 0.88
C PHE A 169 -7.81 25.34 0.33
N GLU A 170 -6.54 25.06 0.05
CA GLU A 170 -5.65 25.96 -0.68
C GLU A 170 -5.33 25.37 -2.07
N SER A 171 -5.38 26.21 -3.11
CA SER A 171 -4.92 25.82 -4.44
C SER A 171 -3.39 25.83 -4.48
N LYS A 172 -2.78 24.65 -4.59
CA LYS A 172 -1.32 24.47 -4.62
C LYS A 172 -0.89 23.77 -5.90
N ASP A 173 0.38 23.94 -6.27
CA ASP A 173 0.96 23.24 -7.42
C ASP A 173 0.87 21.73 -7.22
N THR A 174 0.40 21.04 -8.26
CA THR A 174 0.31 19.58 -8.28
C THR A 174 1.69 18.96 -8.11
N PRO A 175 1.87 18.00 -7.19
CA PRO A 175 3.14 17.30 -7.02
C PRO A 175 3.64 16.74 -8.35
N ASN A 176 4.82 17.17 -8.79
CA ASN A 176 5.35 16.83 -10.12
C ASN A 176 5.40 15.32 -10.40
N TYR A 177 5.61 14.51 -9.35
CA TYR A 177 5.69 13.06 -9.46
C TYR A 177 4.41 12.41 -10.00
N ILE A 178 3.23 13.01 -9.76
CA ILE A 178 1.95 12.50 -10.24
C ILE A 178 1.97 12.31 -11.76
N TYR A 179 2.61 13.21 -12.51
CA TYR A 179 2.68 13.16 -13.97
C TYR A 179 3.53 12.00 -14.53
N HIS A 180 4.29 11.28 -13.69
CA HIS A 180 4.98 10.06 -14.08
C HIS A 180 4.06 8.84 -14.16
N TYR A 181 2.85 8.95 -13.59
CA TYR A 181 1.88 7.89 -13.51
C TYR A 181 0.77 8.09 -14.57
N PRO A 182 0.19 7.00 -15.13
CA PRO A 182 -0.91 7.11 -16.08
C PRO A 182 -2.10 7.94 -15.56
N SER A 183 -2.42 7.83 -14.27
CA SER A 183 -3.49 8.57 -13.61
C SER A 183 -3.21 10.08 -13.48
N GLY A 184 -1.95 10.51 -13.59
CA GLY A 184 -1.57 11.91 -13.52
C GLY A 184 -1.74 12.71 -14.81
N LYS A 185 -1.96 12.05 -15.95
CA LYS A 185 -1.91 12.66 -17.29
C LYS A 185 -2.83 13.90 -17.44
N ASN A 186 -4.00 13.86 -16.79
CA ASN A 186 -5.03 14.89 -16.91
C ASN A 186 -5.20 15.72 -15.61
N VAL A 187 -4.33 15.54 -14.62
CA VAL A 187 -4.41 16.29 -13.37
C VAL A 187 -4.02 17.76 -13.65
N PRO A 188 -4.83 18.75 -13.24
CA PRO A 188 -4.51 20.16 -13.44
C PRO A 188 -3.16 20.53 -12.82
N LYS A 189 -2.55 21.64 -13.26
CA LYS A 189 -1.27 22.12 -12.70
C LYS A 189 -1.36 22.54 -11.23
N GLN A 190 -2.56 22.90 -10.79
CA GLN A 190 -2.86 23.22 -9.40
C GLN A 190 -4.10 22.47 -8.97
N ILE A 191 -4.07 21.94 -7.75
CA ILE A 191 -5.17 21.19 -7.16
C ILE A 191 -5.49 21.74 -5.76
N PRO A 192 -6.74 21.64 -5.30
CA PRO A 192 -7.09 21.96 -3.93
C PRO A 192 -6.42 20.97 -2.98
N MET A 193 -5.79 21.49 -1.94
CA MET A 193 -5.14 20.71 -0.89
C MET A 193 -5.60 21.16 0.48
N TRP A 194 -5.83 20.19 1.36
CA TRP A 194 -6.15 20.42 2.76
C TRP A 194 -4.93 20.17 3.63
N ARG A 195 -4.57 21.14 4.47
CA ARG A 195 -3.41 21.04 5.37
C ARG A 195 -3.75 20.19 6.59
N VAL A 196 -3.13 19.01 6.68
CA VAL A 196 -3.31 18.08 7.82
C VAL A 196 -2.29 18.35 8.92
N LEU A 197 -1.01 18.50 8.53
CA LEU A 197 0.10 18.69 9.47
C LEU A 197 0.67 20.10 9.39
N ALA A 198 0.59 20.87 10.47
CA ALA A 198 1.20 22.18 10.61
C ALA A 198 2.23 22.17 11.77
N PRO A 199 3.37 21.46 11.60
CA PRO A 199 4.32 21.29 12.69
C PRO A 199 4.88 22.63 13.16
N SER A 200 5.03 22.79 14.47
CA SER A 200 5.50 24.04 15.09
C SER A 200 7.02 24.26 15.00
N TYR A 201 7.79 23.27 14.51
CA TYR A 201 9.26 23.26 14.44
C TYR A 201 9.77 22.53 13.19
N ASN A 202 11.08 22.63 12.91
CA ASN A 202 11.80 22.17 11.71
C ASN A 202 11.29 20.83 11.12
N ASN A 203 11.01 20.82 9.81
CA ASN A 203 10.46 19.67 9.09
C ASN A 203 11.42 18.47 8.97
N SER A 204 12.74 18.63 9.17
CA SER A 204 13.71 17.54 8.93
C SER A 204 13.63 16.38 9.93
N ALA A 205 13.11 16.62 11.13
CA ALA A 205 12.92 15.58 12.16
C ALA A 205 11.56 14.88 12.08
N LEU A 206 10.65 15.35 11.22
CA LEU A 206 9.39 14.66 10.99
C LEU A 206 9.62 13.50 10.02
N ILE A 207 9.28 12.29 10.46
CA ILE A 207 9.27 11.13 9.58
C ILE A 207 8.11 11.32 8.59
N PRO A 208 8.32 11.16 7.27
CA PRO A 208 7.24 11.16 6.30
C PRO A 208 6.14 10.17 6.69
N GLY A 209 4.89 10.49 6.36
CA GLY A 209 3.79 9.57 6.54
C GLY A 209 3.82 8.41 5.54
N MET A 210 2.90 7.47 5.75
CA MET A 210 2.72 6.29 4.90
C MET A 210 1.59 6.54 3.90
N VAL A 211 1.78 6.09 2.67
CA VAL A 211 0.68 5.85 1.73
C VAL A 211 0.61 4.38 1.37
N SER A 212 -0.61 3.89 1.16
CA SER A 212 -0.90 2.55 0.64
C SER A 212 -1.26 2.57 -0.85
N ARG A 213 -1.24 1.41 -1.50
CA ARG A 213 -1.54 1.27 -2.93
C ARG A 213 -3.02 1.46 -3.21
N GLY A 214 -3.37 2.46 -4.02
CA GLY A 214 -4.76 2.68 -4.47
C GLY A 214 -5.27 1.69 -5.52
N ASN A 215 -4.37 1.09 -6.31
CA ASN A 215 -4.74 0.18 -7.37
C ASN A 215 -5.34 -1.11 -6.79
N GLY A 216 -6.60 -1.39 -7.15
CA GLY A 216 -7.37 -2.50 -6.58
C GLY A 216 -7.78 -2.29 -5.12
N TYR A 217 -7.59 -1.10 -4.55
CA TYR A 217 -7.95 -0.85 -3.15
C TYR A 217 -9.46 -1.08 -2.93
N GLU A 218 -10.30 -0.51 -3.78
CA GLU A 218 -11.77 -0.59 -3.68
C GLU A 218 -12.42 -1.73 -4.48
N ASP A 219 -11.65 -2.73 -4.93
CA ASP A 219 -12.20 -3.92 -5.59
C ASP A 219 -12.85 -4.93 -4.60
N SER A 220 -13.11 -4.49 -3.36
CA SER A 220 -13.71 -5.28 -2.28
C SER A 220 -14.74 -4.44 -1.51
N PRO A 221 -15.89 -5.01 -1.10
CA PRO A 221 -16.97 -4.26 -0.46
C PRO A 221 -16.63 -3.74 0.95
N ASP A 222 -15.57 -4.26 1.57
CA ASP A 222 -15.11 -3.89 2.90
C ASP A 222 -14.01 -2.82 2.88
N THR A 223 -13.84 -2.11 1.76
CA THR A 223 -12.79 -1.09 1.58
C THR A 223 -13.35 0.26 1.16
N GLU A 224 -12.72 1.34 1.63
CA GLU A 224 -13.08 2.72 1.28
C GLU A 224 -11.83 3.57 1.10
N TYR A 225 -11.61 4.10 -0.11
CA TYR A 225 -10.64 5.17 -0.34
C TYR A 225 -11.26 6.50 0.12
N ILE A 226 -10.55 7.27 0.94
CA ILE A 226 -11.07 8.54 1.46
C ILE A 226 -10.26 9.72 0.92
N SER A 227 -8.93 9.62 0.95
CA SER A 227 -8.06 10.64 0.35
C SER A 227 -6.71 10.10 -0.07
N SER A 228 -6.07 10.88 -0.95
CA SER A 228 -4.64 10.83 -1.21
C SER A 228 -3.97 11.99 -0.46
N GLY A 229 -2.65 12.10 -0.57
CA GLY A 229 -1.94 13.28 -0.15
C GLY A 229 -0.65 13.49 -0.93
N VAL A 230 -0.02 14.63 -0.67
CA VAL A 230 1.24 15.03 -1.29
C VAL A 230 2.30 13.99 -0.96
N CYS A 231 2.73 13.27 -1.99
CA CYS A 231 3.71 12.21 -1.90
C CYS A 231 4.35 12.00 -3.29
N VAL A 232 5.34 11.10 -3.38
CA VAL A 232 6.01 10.82 -4.67
C VAL A 232 5.28 9.78 -5.54
N LYS A 233 3.99 9.54 -5.27
CA LYS A 233 3.19 8.48 -5.91
C LYS A 233 2.03 9.07 -6.72
N ASP A 234 1.17 8.21 -7.24
CA ASP A 234 0.03 8.62 -8.04
C ASP A 234 -1.10 9.22 -7.18
N VAL A 235 -2.11 9.80 -7.85
CA VAL A 235 -3.29 10.38 -7.19
C VAL A 235 -4.17 9.38 -6.46
N GLY A 236 -3.96 8.08 -6.68
CA GLY A 236 -4.68 7.01 -5.99
C GLY A 236 -3.96 6.52 -4.74
N ALA A 237 -2.74 6.99 -4.45
CA ALA A 237 -2.01 6.60 -3.26
C ALA A 237 -2.81 6.94 -2.00
N VAL A 238 -3.19 5.92 -1.23
CA VAL A 238 -4.16 6.06 -0.14
C VAL A 238 -3.45 6.67 1.07
N ALA A 239 -3.82 7.89 1.43
CA ALA A 239 -3.36 8.56 2.66
C ALA A 239 -4.37 8.39 3.80
N LEU A 240 -5.67 8.36 3.47
CA LEU A 240 -6.75 8.01 4.38
C LEU A 240 -7.62 6.95 3.71
N GLY A 241 -7.90 5.85 4.41
CA GLY A 241 -8.74 4.78 3.89
C GLY A 241 -9.11 3.75 4.93
N ARG A 242 -10.09 2.92 4.63
CA ARG A 242 -10.54 1.82 5.50
C ARG A 242 -10.42 0.48 4.77
N HIS A 243 -10.03 -0.56 5.50
CA HIS A 243 -10.21 -1.95 5.12
C HIS A 243 -10.73 -2.76 6.31
N ALA A 244 -11.95 -3.27 6.21
CA ALA A 244 -12.69 -3.91 7.30
C ALA A 244 -12.69 -3.04 8.58
N ASN A 245 -12.25 -3.62 9.70
CA ASN A 245 -12.12 -2.99 11.01
C ASN A 245 -10.87 -2.10 11.16
N PHE A 246 -10.08 -1.89 10.09
CA PHE A 246 -8.87 -1.07 10.13
C PHE A 246 -9.01 0.23 9.35
N PHE A 247 -8.78 1.34 10.02
CA PHE A 247 -8.59 2.66 9.42
C PHE A 247 -7.10 2.96 9.27
N HIS A 248 -6.69 3.36 8.07
CA HIS A 248 -5.36 3.87 7.76
C HIS A 248 -5.34 5.39 7.91
N TRP A 249 -4.62 5.87 8.93
CA TRP A 249 -4.26 7.28 9.06
C TRP A 249 -2.80 7.46 8.62
N GLY A 250 -2.57 7.77 7.34
CA GLY A 250 -1.23 7.81 6.75
C GLY A 250 -0.33 8.93 7.29
N PHE A 251 -0.91 10.05 7.72
CA PHE A 251 -0.17 11.22 8.19
C PHE A 251 0.55 10.95 9.51
N ASN A 252 1.84 11.26 9.56
CA ASN A 252 2.69 10.93 10.70
C ASN A 252 3.10 12.19 11.48
N GLY A 253 2.35 12.51 12.54
CA GLY A 253 2.60 13.63 13.44
C GLY A 253 2.09 13.35 14.85
N ALA A 254 2.63 14.07 15.83
CA ALA A 254 2.01 14.15 17.15
C ALA A 254 0.64 14.84 17.02
N ALA A 255 -0.25 14.65 17.98
CA ALA A 255 -1.57 15.29 17.94
C ALA A 255 -1.47 16.83 17.88
N ASP A 256 -0.42 17.40 18.49
CA ASP A 256 -0.14 18.85 18.49
C ASP A 256 0.40 19.36 17.13
N ASP A 257 0.83 18.46 16.23
CA ASP A 257 1.21 18.85 14.86
C ASP A 257 0.00 18.93 13.92
N PHE A 258 -1.15 18.37 14.31
CA PHE A 258 -2.37 18.44 13.51
C PHE A 258 -2.94 19.85 13.52
N THR A 259 -3.46 20.31 12.38
CA THR A 259 -4.35 21.48 12.37
C THR A 259 -5.59 21.19 13.22
N GLU A 260 -6.30 22.23 13.68
CA GLU A 260 -7.54 22.06 14.45
C GLU A 260 -8.58 21.23 13.68
N GLU A 261 -8.68 21.45 12.37
CA GLU A 261 -9.50 20.64 11.46
C GLU A 261 -9.08 19.17 11.49
N ALA A 262 -7.77 18.89 11.37
CA ALA A 262 -7.24 17.53 11.35
C ALA A 262 -7.40 16.80 12.70
N GLN A 263 -7.31 17.52 13.82
CA GLN A 263 -7.63 16.96 15.14
C GLN A 263 -9.08 16.49 15.18
N LEU A 264 -10.04 17.30 14.73
CA LEU A 264 -11.45 16.91 14.69
C LEU A 264 -11.72 15.76 13.71
N VAL A 265 -11.09 15.76 12.53
CA VAL A 265 -11.21 14.64 11.57
C VAL A 265 -10.62 13.35 12.17
N PHE A 266 -9.51 13.43 12.90
CA PHE A 266 -8.95 12.27 13.60
C PHE A 266 -9.92 11.71 14.66
N ILE A 267 -10.55 12.59 15.45
CA ILE A 267 -11.57 12.21 16.43
C ILE A 267 -12.79 11.58 15.73
N ASN A 268 -13.23 12.14 14.61
CA ASN A 268 -14.31 11.58 13.82
C ASN A 268 -13.95 10.18 13.27
N SER A 269 -12.71 9.96 12.83
CA SER A 269 -12.23 8.65 12.37
C SER A 269 -12.33 7.57 13.45
N ILE A 270 -12.11 7.90 14.73
CA ILE A 270 -12.29 6.98 15.86
C ILE A 270 -13.76 6.56 15.99
N VAL A 271 -14.68 7.52 15.93
CA VAL A 271 -16.12 7.24 16.02
C VAL A 271 -16.59 6.44 14.81
N TYR A 272 -16.11 6.79 13.62
CA TYR A 272 -16.40 6.09 12.38
C TYR A 272 -15.90 4.64 12.41
N ILE A 273 -14.65 4.38 12.81
CA ILE A 273 -14.13 3.01 12.76
C ILE A 273 -14.79 2.08 13.79
N ASN A 274 -15.27 2.62 14.91
CA ASN A 274 -15.95 1.86 15.96
C ASN A 274 -17.15 1.04 15.42
N GLN A 275 -17.88 1.56 14.42
CA GLN A 275 -19.03 0.83 13.85
C GLN A 275 -18.65 -0.45 13.07
N PHE A 276 -17.35 -0.64 12.79
CA PHE A 276 -16.82 -1.81 12.10
C PHE A 276 -16.19 -2.83 13.07
N ASN A 277 -16.37 -2.65 14.37
CA ASN A 277 -15.97 -3.63 15.38
C ASN A 277 -16.62 -5.01 15.08
N GLY A 278 -15.82 -6.08 15.11
CA GLY A 278 -16.21 -7.43 14.73
C GLY A 278 -16.11 -7.74 13.23
N GLN A 279 -15.82 -6.75 12.37
CA GLN A 279 -15.57 -7.03 10.95
C GLN A 279 -14.17 -7.57 10.72
N LYS A 280 -14.02 -8.41 9.69
CA LYS A 280 -12.74 -8.97 9.26
C LYS A 280 -12.51 -8.70 7.77
N PRO A 281 -11.25 -8.57 7.31
CA PRO A 281 -10.93 -8.48 5.90
C PRO A 281 -11.51 -9.64 5.09
N ILE A 282 -12.28 -9.32 4.06
CA ILE A 282 -12.80 -10.29 3.08
C ILE A 282 -11.73 -10.55 2.02
N ALA A 283 -11.30 -9.51 1.30
CA ALA A 283 -10.26 -9.62 0.28
C ALA A 283 -8.87 -9.41 0.89
N ARG A 284 -8.20 -10.51 1.24
CA ARG A 284 -6.88 -10.47 1.87
C ARG A 284 -5.75 -10.32 0.84
N LYS A 285 -5.03 -9.20 0.91
CA LYS A 285 -3.87 -8.86 0.07
C LYS A 285 -2.56 -9.28 0.74
N TYR A 286 -2.27 -10.58 0.75
CA TYR A 286 -1.00 -11.09 1.31
C TYR A 286 0.22 -10.75 0.45
N ASN A 287 0.03 -10.59 -0.86
CA ASN A 287 1.05 -10.06 -1.76
C ASN A 287 0.78 -8.58 -2.00
N ASP A 288 1.51 -7.73 -1.29
CA ASP A 288 1.35 -6.28 -1.37
C ASP A 288 1.74 -5.73 -2.76
N ARG A 289 2.58 -6.45 -3.50
CA ARG A 289 3.04 -6.12 -4.87
C ARG A 289 2.18 -6.73 -5.98
N ILE A 290 1.07 -7.37 -5.65
CA ILE A 290 0.19 -7.94 -6.65
C ILE A 290 -0.20 -6.90 -7.71
N GLN A 291 -0.08 -7.30 -8.96
CA GLN A 291 -0.31 -6.42 -10.10
C GLN A 291 -1.78 -6.39 -10.49
N ILE A 292 -2.30 -5.18 -10.74
CA ILE A 292 -3.67 -4.94 -11.18
C ILE A 292 -3.66 -4.75 -12.70
N ARG A 293 -4.59 -5.40 -13.40
CA ARG A 293 -4.58 -5.57 -14.86
C ARG A 293 -4.48 -4.25 -15.60
N GLU A 294 -5.38 -3.32 -15.29
CA GLU A 294 -5.47 -2.06 -16.04
C GLU A 294 -4.15 -1.28 -15.96
N VAL A 295 -3.55 -1.23 -14.78
CA VAL A 295 -2.30 -0.52 -14.53
C VAL A 295 -1.11 -1.24 -15.16
N SER A 296 -1.03 -2.56 -15.03
CA SER A 296 0.04 -3.36 -15.64
C SER A 296 0.02 -3.29 -17.16
N ILE A 297 -1.16 -3.43 -17.77
CA ILE A 297 -1.31 -3.29 -19.22
C ILE A 297 -0.97 -1.87 -19.67
N ALA A 298 -1.42 -0.84 -18.95
CA ALA A 298 -1.08 0.55 -19.27
C ALA A 298 0.44 0.80 -19.22
N TYR A 299 1.14 0.23 -18.23
CA TYR A 299 2.60 0.32 -18.15
C TYR A 299 3.30 -0.44 -19.27
N SER A 300 2.87 -1.67 -19.60
CA SER A 300 3.44 -2.42 -20.73
C SER A 300 3.25 -1.67 -22.05
N LEU A 301 2.06 -1.09 -22.27
CA LEU A 301 1.79 -0.25 -23.44
C LEU A 301 2.59 1.05 -23.42
N ARG A 302 2.88 1.65 -22.27
CA ARG A 302 3.76 2.83 -22.23
C ARG A 302 5.20 2.44 -22.58
N ASP A 303 5.71 1.40 -21.93
CA ASP A 303 7.11 1.02 -21.96
C ASP A 303 7.52 0.39 -23.29
N VAL A 304 6.61 -0.33 -23.96
CA VAL A 304 6.81 -0.85 -25.32
C VAL A 304 6.36 0.19 -26.35
N SER A 305 7.16 1.24 -26.48
CA SER A 305 6.95 2.31 -27.47
C SER A 305 8.29 2.93 -27.90
N GLU A 306 8.33 3.49 -29.12
CA GLU A 306 9.49 4.26 -29.57
C GLU A 306 9.81 5.45 -28.66
N GLU A 307 8.78 6.11 -28.14
CA GLU A 307 8.94 7.27 -27.26
C GLU A 307 9.64 6.87 -25.96
N SER A 308 9.21 5.76 -25.35
CA SER A 308 9.85 5.24 -24.13
C SER A 308 11.29 4.80 -24.40
N TYR A 309 11.55 4.15 -25.53
CA TYR A 309 12.91 3.80 -25.91
C TYR A 309 13.80 5.04 -26.06
N LYS A 310 13.36 6.06 -26.82
CA LYS A 310 14.09 7.33 -27.00
C LYS A 310 14.34 8.04 -25.67
N LYS A 311 13.36 8.06 -24.76
CA LYS A 311 13.52 8.59 -23.40
C LYS A 311 14.58 7.82 -22.62
N SER A 312 14.54 6.48 -22.65
CA SER A 312 15.53 5.66 -21.97
C SER A 312 16.96 5.90 -22.49
N VAL A 313 17.15 6.04 -23.80
CA VAL A 313 18.45 6.40 -24.42
C VAL A 313 18.94 7.75 -23.90
N GLN A 314 18.08 8.78 -23.90
CA GLN A 314 18.44 10.11 -23.38
C GLN A 314 18.82 10.08 -21.89
N GLU A 315 18.12 9.27 -21.08
CA GLU A 315 18.44 9.09 -19.67
C GLU A 315 19.79 8.41 -19.47
N TYR A 316 20.08 7.35 -20.24
CA TYR A 316 21.38 6.70 -20.23
C TYR A 316 22.51 7.64 -20.69
N GLU A 317 22.28 8.46 -21.73
CA GLU A 317 23.25 9.46 -22.18
C GLU A 317 23.54 10.49 -21.07
N ARG A 318 22.49 11.00 -20.40
CA ARG A 318 22.63 11.92 -19.26
C ARG A 318 23.38 11.27 -18.10
N TYR A 319 23.05 10.02 -17.76
CA TYR A 319 23.73 9.27 -16.70
C TYR A 319 25.21 9.06 -17.06
N ASN A 320 25.50 8.60 -18.28
CA ASN A 320 26.85 8.40 -18.78
C ASN A 320 27.67 9.71 -18.78
N ALA A 321 27.06 10.84 -19.12
CA ALA A 321 27.72 12.15 -19.06
C ALA A 321 28.09 12.52 -17.61
N LYS A 322 27.17 12.34 -16.64
CA LYS A 322 27.44 12.56 -15.21
C LYS A 322 28.53 11.62 -14.68
N GLU A 323 28.50 10.36 -15.09
CA GLU A 323 29.55 9.38 -14.77
C GLU A 323 30.92 9.82 -15.28
N ILE A 324 31.01 10.24 -16.54
CA ILE A 324 32.26 10.73 -17.15
C ILE A 324 32.80 11.94 -16.38
N GLN A 325 31.93 12.90 -16.07
CA GLN A 325 32.31 14.08 -15.28
C GLN A 325 32.81 13.67 -13.90
N ARG A 326 32.07 12.82 -13.19
CA ARG A 326 32.45 12.36 -11.84
C ARG A 326 33.77 11.59 -11.85
N ARG A 327 34.01 10.76 -12.86
CA ARG A 327 35.30 10.06 -13.02
C ARG A 327 36.44 11.04 -13.24
N ALA A 328 36.26 12.03 -14.12
CA ALA A 328 37.27 13.06 -14.37
C ALA A 328 37.62 13.84 -13.10
N GLU A 329 36.61 14.21 -12.29
CA GLU A 329 36.81 14.85 -10.99
C GLU A 329 37.62 13.98 -10.02
N LEU A 330 37.29 12.70 -9.90
CA LEU A 330 37.98 11.78 -9.00
C LEU A 330 39.42 11.47 -9.45
N ILE A 331 39.66 11.36 -10.76
CA ILE A 331 41.01 11.22 -11.32
C ILE A 331 41.82 12.50 -11.08
N ALA A 332 41.22 13.68 -11.27
CA ALA A 332 41.89 14.95 -10.97
C ALA A 332 42.23 15.08 -9.49
N LYS A 333 41.33 14.64 -8.60
CA LYS A 333 41.55 14.57 -7.16
C LYS A 333 42.73 13.65 -6.81
N GLN A 334 42.82 12.46 -7.42
CA GLN A 334 43.99 11.57 -7.26
C GLN A 334 45.29 12.21 -7.74
N LYS A 335 45.28 12.89 -8.90
CA LYS A 335 46.46 13.56 -9.45
C LYS A 335 46.97 14.71 -8.57
N LYS A 336 46.09 15.35 -7.80
CA LYS A 336 46.45 16.37 -6.81
C LYS A 336 47.04 15.80 -5.51
N GLY A 337 47.07 14.48 -5.35
CA GLY A 337 47.56 13.80 -4.14
C GLY A 337 46.51 13.61 -3.05
N ASP A 338 45.25 14.00 -3.29
CA ASP A 338 44.18 13.84 -2.32
C ASP A 338 43.76 12.37 -2.17
N LYS A 339 43.48 11.93 -0.94
CA LYS A 339 42.96 10.59 -0.69
C LYS A 339 41.51 10.45 -1.17
N LEU A 340 41.24 9.40 -1.95
CA LEU A 340 39.88 8.96 -2.26
C LEU A 340 39.31 8.08 -1.13
N THR A 341 38.02 8.25 -0.86
CA THR A 341 37.25 7.35 0.02
C THR A 341 37.03 5.98 -0.63
N ALA A 342 36.68 4.96 0.15
CA ALA A 342 36.39 3.62 -0.38
C ALA A 342 35.28 3.62 -1.45
N PRO A 343 34.13 4.31 -1.28
CA PRO A 343 33.12 4.42 -2.34
C PRO A 343 33.63 5.08 -3.62
N GLN A 344 34.49 6.09 -3.51
CA GLN A 344 35.08 6.76 -4.69
C GLN A 344 36.06 5.86 -5.44
N LYS A 345 36.83 5.04 -4.73
CA LYS A 345 37.70 4.04 -5.36
C LYS A 345 36.88 2.98 -6.08
N PHE A 346 35.85 2.45 -5.41
CA PHE A 346 34.92 1.48 -6.01
C PHE A 346 34.18 2.03 -7.22
N PHE A 347 33.80 3.31 -7.20
CA PHE A 347 33.20 3.97 -8.35
C PHE A 347 34.11 3.93 -9.59
N LEU A 348 35.41 4.18 -9.42
CA LEU A 348 36.38 4.15 -10.52
C LEU A 348 36.58 2.75 -11.11
N THR A 349 36.31 1.66 -10.36
CA THR A 349 36.43 0.28 -10.86
C THR A 349 35.23 -0.20 -11.68
N LYS A 350 34.09 0.52 -11.67
CA LYS A 350 32.92 0.13 -12.46
C LYS A 350 33.17 0.33 -13.96
N ASN A 351 32.59 -0.52 -14.81
CA ASN A 351 32.58 -0.30 -16.26
C ASN A 351 31.58 0.81 -16.65
N LYS A 352 31.80 1.44 -17.80
CA LYS A 352 30.86 2.42 -18.37
C LYS A 352 29.55 1.71 -18.73
N GLY A 353 28.42 2.36 -18.48
CA GLY A 353 27.11 1.88 -18.93
C GLY A 353 27.04 1.85 -20.46
N VAL A 354 26.70 0.69 -21.03
CA VAL A 354 26.42 0.55 -22.46
C VAL A 354 24.99 0.99 -22.72
N LEU A 355 24.78 1.76 -23.78
CA LEU A 355 23.44 2.15 -24.23
C LEU A 355 22.73 0.89 -24.75
N PRO A 356 21.52 0.54 -24.26
CA PRO A 356 20.81 -0.62 -24.75
C PRO A 356 20.37 -0.38 -26.20
N THR A 357 20.57 -1.40 -27.05
CA THR A 357 19.91 -1.46 -28.36
C THR A 357 18.39 -1.53 -28.19
N LEU A 358 17.62 -1.22 -29.25
CA LEU A 358 16.16 -1.39 -29.22
C LEU A 358 15.79 -2.84 -28.90
N GLU A 359 16.51 -3.80 -29.46
CA GLU A 359 16.30 -5.23 -29.20
C GLU A 359 16.51 -5.59 -27.72
N GLU A 360 17.61 -5.16 -27.10
CA GLU A 360 17.86 -5.41 -25.67
C GLU A 360 16.83 -4.72 -24.77
N TYR A 361 16.45 -3.49 -25.12
CA TYR A 361 15.40 -2.76 -24.42
C TYR A 361 14.07 -3.51 -24.48
N LEU A 362 13.63 -3.91 -25.67
CA LEU A 362 12.35 -4.62 -25.86
C LEU A 362 12.38 -6.02 -25.24
N LYS A 363 13.50 -6.74 -25.32
CA LYS A 363 13.68 -8.02 -24.65
C LYS A 363 13.50 -7.89 -23.14
N ASN A 364 13.99 -6.82 -22.53
CA ASN A 364 13.79 -6.55 -21.11
C ASN A 364 12.32 -6.20 -20.78
N LYS A 365 11.63 -5.44 -21.65
CA LYS A 365 10.25 -4.99 -21.42
C LYS A 365 9.19 -6.04 -21.69
N MET A 366 9.38 -6.88 -22.70
CA MET A 366 8.45 -7.94 -23.09
C MET A 366 8.72 -9.26 -22.34
N GLY A 367 9.93 -9.48 -21.83
CA GLY A 367 10.31 -10.74 -21.22
C GLY A 367 10.20 -11.90 -22.22
N ASP A 368 9.53 -12.98 -21.82
CA ASP A 368 9.35 -14.17 -22.65
C ASP A 368 8.56 -13.90 -23.94
N ASP A 369 7.67 -12.90 -23.94
CA ASP A 369 6.88 -12.50 -25.12
C ASP A 369 7.78 -11.97 -26.26
N PHE A 370 9.01 -11.52 -25.96
CA PHE A 370 9.97 -11.09 -26.98
C PHE A 370 10.29 -12.22 -27.97
N THR A 371 10.24 -13.48 -27.54
CA THR A 371 10.48 -14.64 -28.43
C THR A 371 9.43 -14.80 -29.52
N ILE A 372 8.24 -14.21 -29.32
CA ILE A 372 7.10 -14.25 -30.25
C ILE A 372 7.10 -13.01 -31.14
N PHE A 373 7.26 -11.82 -30.54
CA PHE A 373 7.07 -10.55 -31.25
C PHE A 373 8.37 -9.91 -31.74
N GLY A 374 9.50 -10.25 -31.14
CA GLY A 374 10.78 -9.60 -31.41
C GLY A 374 10.68 -8.09 -31.26
N THR A 375 11.03 -7.35 -32.31
CA THR A 375 10.95 -5.88 -32.34
C THR A 375 9.63 -5.33 -32.86
N ASP A 376 8.64 -6.19 -33.17
CA ASP A 376 7.30 -5.76 -33.61
C ASP A 376 6.45 -5.27 -32.43
N MET A 377 6.69 -4.00 -32.06
CA MET A 377 5.98 -3.33 -30.97
C MET A 377 4.47 -3.25 -31.23
N GLU A 378 4.03 -3.02 -32.46
CA GLU A 378 2.61 -2.86 -32.77
C GLU A 378 1.85 -4.19 -32.65
N ALA A 379 2.44 -5.30 -33.12
CA ALA A 379 1.87 -6.62 -32.93
C ALA A 379 1.74 -6.98 -31.44
N TYR A 380 2.78 -6.72 -30.64
CA TYR A 380 2.72 -6.96 -29.19
C TYR A 380 1.65 -6.12 -28.50
N ARG A 381 1.58 -4.81 -28.81
CA ARG A 381 0.59 -3.90 -28.24
C ARG A 381 -0.83 -4.32 -28.59
N LYS A 382 -1.06 -4.70 -29.85
CA LYS A 382 -2.35 -5.22 -30.31
C LYS A 382 -2.72 -6.51 -29.55
N PHE A 383 -1.78 -7.44 -29.42
CA PHE A 383 -1.97 -8.67 -28.66
C PHE A 383 -2.36 -8.40 -27.20
N LEU A 384 -1.67 -7.49 -26.50
CA LEU A 384 -2.01 -7.11 -25.13
C LEU A 384 -3.43 -6.57 -25.04
N LEU A 385 -3.84 -5.68 -25.95
CA LEU A 385 -5.17 -5.08 -25.94
C LEU A 385 -6.28 -6.11 -26.21
N GLU A 386 -6.05 -7.04 -27.14
CA GLU A 386 -7.00 -8.10 -27.48
C GLU A 386 -7.13 -9.16 -26.37
N ASN A 387 -6.08 -9.35 -25.56
CA ASN A 387 -6.03 -10.41 -24.54
C ASN A 387 -6.10 -9.92 -23.10
N LYS A 388 -6.16 -8.59 -22.87
CA LYS A 388 -6.11 -8.01 -21.51
C LYS A 388 -7.10 -8.64 -20.54
N ALA A 389 -8.29 -9.02 -21.01
CA ALA A 389 -9.36 -9.60 -20.19
C ALA A 389 -9.01 -10.94 -19.53
N TYR A 390 -7.98 -11.62 -20.03
CA TYR A 390 -7.53 -12.93 -19.55
C TYR A 390 -6.22 -12.85 -18.76
N TYR A 391 -5.62 -11.67 -18.63
CA TYR A 391 -4.43 -11.52 -17.80
C TYR A 391 -4.78 -11.62 -16.32
N TYR A 392 -3.91 -12.29 -15.58
CA TYR A 392 -4.01 -12.44 -14.13
C TYR A 392 -2.63 -12.38 -13.47
N CYS A 393 -2.61 -12.13 -12.16
CA CYS A 393 -1.39 -12.17 -11.37
C CYS A 393 -1.42 -13.37 -10.41
N HIS A 394 -0.31 -14.09 -10.32
CA HIS A 394 -0.13 -15.21 -9.38
C HIS A 394 1.32 -15.31 -8.89
N GLY A 395 1.59 -16.24 -7.99
CA GLY A 395 2.91 -16.49 -7.41
C GLY A 395 3.08 -15.88 -6.01
N SER A 396 4.31 -15.91 -5.51
CA SER A 396 4.65 -15.44 -4.16
C SER A 396 5.13 -13.98 -4.17
N ILE A 397 5.29 -13.38 -2.99
CA ILE A 397 5.83 -12.02 -2.86
C ILE A 397 7.24 -11.85 -3.47
N LEU A 398 8.02 -12.93 -3.54
CA LEU A 398 9.36 -12.96 -4.12
C LEU A 398 9.35 -13.25 -5.63
N ASN A 399 8.35 -13.96 -6.13
CA ASN A 399 8.28 -14.40 -7.51
C ASN A 399 6.83 -14.42 -8.01
N TYR A 400 6.25 -13.23 -8.13
CA TYR A 400 4.93 -13.06 -8.75
C TYR A 400 5.07 -12.87 -10.26
N LYS A 401 4.06 -13.31 -11.00
CA LYS A 401 3.97 -13.22 -12.45
C LYS A 401 2.66 -12.57 -12.85
N PHE A 402 2.70 -11.73 -13.89
CA PHE A 402 1.53 -11.20 -14.56
C PHE A 402 1.52 -11.74 -15.98
N GLU A 403 0.61 -12.66 -16.27
CA GLU A 403 0.65 -13.44 -17.50
C GLU A 403 -0.75 -13.73 -18.04
N LEU A 404 -0.81 -14.14 -19.29
CA LEU A 404 -2.02 -14.53 -19.98
C LEU A 404 -2.55 -15.87 -19.44
N ASP A 405 -3.77 -15.88 -18.90
CA ASP A 405 -4.47 -17.12 -18.58
C ASP A 405 -4.99 -17.79 -19.86
N LYS A 406 -4.26 -18.81 -20.33
CA LYS A 406 -4.64 -19.60 -21.51
C LYS A 406 -5.93 -20.38 -21.31
N ASP A 407 -6.28 -20.76 -20.08
CA ASP A 407 -7.52 -21.49 -19.82
C ASP A 407 -8.73 -20.54 -19.97
N ALA A 408 -8.66 -19.35 -19.36
CA ALA A 408 -9.69 -18.33 -19.52
C ALA A 408 -9.80 -17.85 -20.98
N GLN A 409 -8.66 -17.65 -21.65
CA GLN A 409 -8.61 -17.32 -23.09
C GLN A 409 -9.27 -18.43 -23.94
N GLN A 410 -9.03 -19.71 -23.63
CA GLN A 410 -9.63 -20.83 -24.35
C GLN A 410 -11.16 -20.89 -24.20
N LEU A 411 -11.68 -20.50 -23.03
CA LEU A 411 -13.12 -20.36 -22.83
C LEU A 411 -13.68 -19.08 -23.47
N GLY A 412 -12.84 -18.08 -23.74
CA GLY A 412 -13.28 -16.79 -24.26
C GLY A 412 -14.08 -15.97 -23.24
N ILE A 413 -13.91 -16.27 -21.93
CA ILE A 413 -14.60 -15.59 -20.83
C ILE A 413 -13.57 -14.89 -19.96
N ALA A 414 -13.78 -13.59 -19.71
CA ALA A 414 -12.90 -12.81 -18.86
C ALA A 414 -12.91 -13.37 -17.42
N ASN A 415 -11.77 -13.31 -16.74
CA ASN A 415 -11.67 -13.86 -15.37
C ASN A 415 -12.53 -13.10 -14.34
N ASN A 416 -12.88 -11.84 -14.63
CA ASN A 416 -13.77 -11.00 -13.85
C ASN A 416 -15.22 -10.97 -14.38
N ASP A 417 -15.58 -11.86 -15.32
CA ASP A 417 -16.97 -12.14 -15.67
C ASP A 417 -17.44 -13.39 -14.89
N LEU A 418 -18.51 -13.27 -14.11
CA LEU A 418 -19.01 -14.34 -13.23
C LEU A 418 -19.34 -15.63 -14.02
N LYS A 419 -19.67 -15.49 -15.31
CA LYS A 419 -19.92 -16.61 -16.22
C LYS A 419 -18.74 -17.58 -16.30
N ILE A 420 -17.51 -17.15 -15.99
CA ILE A 420 -16.36 -18.05 -16.01
C ILE A 420 -16.52 -19.18 -14.99
N LEU A 421 -17.15 -18.92 -13.85
CA LEU A 421 -17.45 -19.93 -12.85
C LEU A 421 -18.60 -20.82 -13.32
N GLU A 422 -19.70 -20.23 -13.78
CA GLU A 422 -20.88 -20.97 -14.26
C GLU A 422 -20.52 -21.96 -15.39
N GLU A 423 -19.81 -21.49 -16.41
CA GLU A 423 -19.37 -22.32 -17.54
C GLU A 423 -18.40 -23.42 -17.08
N SER A 424 -17.45 -23.08 -16.20
CA SER A 424 -16.51 -24.08 -15.69
C SER A 424 -17.21 -25.17 -14.89
N ILE A 425 -18.22 -24.83 -14.09
CA ILE A 425 -19.02 -25.83 -13.36
C ILE A 425 -19.75 -26.76 -14.34
N ALA A 426 -20.37 -26.22 -15.38
CA ALA A 426 -21.07 -27.02 -16.40
C ALA A 426 -20.13 -27.97 -17.16
N LEU A 427 -18.87 -27.57 -17.37
CA LEU A 427 -17.85 -28.35 -18.07
C LEU A 427 -17.19 -29.46 -17.21
N LEU A 428 -17.50 -29.58 -15.92
CA LEU A 428 -16.88 -30.59 -15.04
C LEU A 428 -17.19 -32.05 -15.44
N ASN A 429 -18.31 -32.29 -16.12
CA ASN A 429 -18.68 -33.61 -16.67
C ASN A 429 -18.26 -33.80 -18.13
N ASN A 430 -17.65 -32.80 -18.78
CA ASN A 430 -17.14 -32.91 -20.14
C ASN A 430 -15.73 -33.53 -20.13
N THR A 431 -15.55 -34.69 -20.77
CA THR A 431 -14.27 -35.42 -20.77
C THR A 431 -13.09 -34.61 -21.29
N ASP A 432 -13.31 -33.72 -22.27
CA ASP A 432 -12.24 -32.99 -22.95
C ASP A 432 -11.92 -31.64 -22.28
N LYS A 433 -12.84 -31.15 -21.43
CA LYS A 433 -12.75 -29.81 -20.81
C LYS A 433 -12.70 -29.83 -19.29
N LYS A 434 -12.94 -30.98 -18.66
CA LYS A 434 -12.94 -31.13 -17.20
C LYS A 434 -11.70 -30.57 -16.53
N GLU A 435 -10.52 -30.85 -17.06
CA GLU A 435 -9.25 -30.41 -16.45
C GLU A 435 -9.08 -28.89 -16.53
N VAL A 436 -9.46 -28.27 -17.65
CA VAL A 436 -9.46 -26.80 -17.84
C VAL A 436 -10.43 -26.16 -16.86
N ALA A 437 -11.66 -26.67 -16.79
CA ALA A 437 -12.70 -26.22 -15.86
C ALA A 437 -12.24 -26.31 -14.40
N GLN A 438 -11.65 -27.44 -13.99
CA GLN A 438 -11.13 -27.61 -12.64
C GLN A 438 -10.03 -26.60 -12.31
N ARG A 439 -9.08 -26.36 -13.24
CA ARG A 439 -8.03 -25.35 -13.03
C ARG A 439 -8.60 -23.96 -12.86
N ILE A 440 -9.58 -23.56 -13.66
CA ILE A 440 -10.23 -22.24 -13.56
C ILE A 440 -10.94 -22.08 -12.21
N LEU A 441 -11.72 -23.08 -11.78
CA LEU A 441 -12.44 -23.03 -10.50
C LEU A 441 -11.49 -22.91 -9.30
N LEU A 442 -10.41 -23.69 -9.28
CA LEU A 442 -9.39 -23.62 -8.23
C LEU A 442 -8.58 -22.32 -8.30
N ARG A 443 -8.34 -21.79 -9.51
CA ARG A 443 -7.61 -20.54 -9.72
C ARG A 443 -8.42 -19.34 -9.25
N TYR A 444 -9.71 -19.29 -9.54
CA TYR A 444 -10.53 -18.09 -9.32
C TYR A 444 -11.45 -18.15 -8.09
N THR A 445 -11.38 -19.20 -7.27
CA THR A 445 -12.12 -19.27 -5.99
C THR A 445 -11.20 -19.75 -4.86
N GLU A 446 -11.68 -19.68 -3.62
CA GLU A 446 -11.04 -20.32 -2.44
C GLU A 446 -11.62 -21.71 -2.14
N GLN A 447 -12.44 -22.24 -3.04
CA GLN A 447 -13.14 -23.51 -2.83
C GLN A 447 -12.33 -24.67 -3.40
N HIS A 448 -12.49 -25.84 -2.77
CA HIS A 448 -11.78 -27.08 -3.13
C HIS A 448 -12.74 -28.27 -3.25
N PHE A 449 -13.93 -28.04 -3.77
CA PHE A 449 -14.93 -29.09 -3.94
C PHE A 449 -14.49 -30.13 -4.97
N THR A 450 -14.89 -31.38 -4.74
CA THR A 450 -14.45 -32.52 -5.54
C THR A 450 -15.48 -32.95 -6.58
N THR A 451 -16.74 -32.55 -6.40
CA THR A 451 -17.86 -32.94 -7.25
C THR A 451 -18.52 -31.72 -7.90
N GLN A 452 -19.06 -31.88 -9.11
CA GLN A 452 -19.84 -30.83 -9.76
C GLN A 452 -21.02 -30.36 -8.90
N LYS A 453 -21.67 -31.28 -8.17
CA LYS A 453 -22.85 -30.93 -7.37
C LYS A 453 -22.52 -29.99 -6.21
N GLU A 454 -21.38 -30.17 -5.56
CA GLU A 454 -20.90 -29.27 -4.51
C GLU A 454 -20.64 -27.86 -5.08
N TRP A 455 -19.99 -27.78 -6.24
CA TRP A 455 -19.76 -26.50 -6.93
C TRP A 455 -21.06 -25.80 -7.30
N GLU A 456 -22.03 -26.51 -7.89
CA GLU A 456 -23.36 -25.97 -8.23
C GLU A 456 -24.07 -25.43 -6.99
N ASN A 457 -24.08 -26.20 -5.90
CA ASN A 457 -24.74 -25.80 -4.66
C ASN A 457 -24.10 -24.54 -4.06
N TRP A 458 -22.76 -24.47 -4.03
CA TRP A 458 -22.05 -23.29 -3.56
C TRP A 458 -22.33 -22.08 -4.45
N PHE A 459 -22.23 -22.23 -5.77
CA PHE A 459 -22.44 -21.13 -6.71
C PHE A 459 -23.87 -20.58 -6.61
N GLN A 460 -24.89 -21.44 -6.63
CA GLN A 460 -26.27 -20.97 -6.52
C GLN A 460 -26.58 -20.30 -5.18
N SER A 461 -25.96 -20.76 -4.10
CA SER A 461 -26.13 -20.16 -2.75
C SER A 461 -25.46 -18.80 -2.62
N ASN A 462 -24.41 -18.53 -3.40
CA ASN A 462 -23.55 -17.36 -3.21
C ASN A 462 -23.53 -16.39 -4.39
N LYS A 463 -24.06 -16.73 -5.58
CA LYS A 463 -23.89 -15.95 -6.82
C LYS A 463 -24.20 -14.46 -6.69
N GLU A 464 -25.23 -14.09 -5.94
CA GLU A 464 -25.65 -12.70 -5.74
C GLU A 464 -24.71 -11.92 -4.80
N LYS A 465 -23.88 -12.64 -4.04
CA LYS A 465 -22.89 -12.11 -3.09
C LYS A 465 -21.46 -12.16 -3.64
N LEU A 466 -21.24 -12.83 -4.77
CA LEU A 466 -19.90 -12.96 -5.34
C LEU A 466 -19.42 -11.62 -5.92
N PHE A 467 -18.18 -11.28 -5.62
CA PHE A 467 -17.46 -10.15 -6.22
C PHE A 467 -16.06 -10.59 -6.61
N PHE A 468 -15.48 -9.92 -7.61
CA PHE A 468 -14.14 -10.21 -8.08
C PHE A 468 -13.14 -9.18 -7.57
N THR A 469 -12.04 -9.65 -6.98
CA THR A 469 -10.94 -8.81 -6.50
C THR A 469 -9.64 -9.20 -7.18
N GLU A 470 -8.97 -8.24 -7.81
CA GLU A 470 -7.63 -8.45 -8.37
C GLU A 470 -6.59 -8.36 -7.26
N SER A 471 -6.72 -7.39 -6.37
CA SER A 471 -5.80 -7.19 -5.24
C SER A 471 -5.86 -8.31 -4.21
N GLY A 472 -7.01 -8.98 -4.07
CA GLY A 472 -7.20 -10.19 -3.26
C GLY A 472 -6.75 -11.48 -3.94
N GLY A 473 -5.96 -11.42 -5.02
CA GLY A 473 -5.40 -12.60 -5.67
C GLY A 473 -6.08 -13.04 -6.96
N TYR A 474 -6.80 -12.14 -7.65
CA TYR A 474 -7.66 -12.47 -8.80
C TYR A 474 -8.65 -13.57 -8.42
N LYS A 475 -9.53 -13.29 -7.45
CA LYS A 475 -10.48 -14.27 -6.90
C LYS A 475 -11.90 -13.73 -6.92
N TRP A 476 -12.85 -14.62 -7.17
CA TRP A 476 -14.25 -14.47 -6.80
C TRP A 476 -14.42 -14.87 -5.34
N LEU A 477 -14.79 -13.89 -4.51
CA LEU A 477 -14.99 -14.04 -3.08
C LEU A 477 -16.46 -13.78 -2.73
N VAL A 478 -16.91 -14.36 -1.62
CA VAL A 478 -18.26 -14.13 -1.10
C VAL A 478 -18.26 -12.87 -0.24
N ASN A 479 -19.12 -11.91 -0.54
CA ASN A 479 -19.37 -10.78 0.33
C ASN A 479 -20.10 -11.24 1.60
N THR A 480 -19.40 -11.19 2.73
CA THR A 480 -19.92 -11.60 4.05
C THR A 480 -20.59 -10.48 4.83
N ILE A 481 -20.64 -9.25 4.29
CA ILE A 481 -21.32 -8.09 4.89
C ILE A 481 -22.79 -8.01 4.43
N LYS A 482 -23.13 -8.65 3.31
CA LYS A 482 -24.48 -8.64 2.70
C LYS A 482 -25.27 -9.92 2.95
#